data_AF-A0A0K1E4D1-F1
#
_entry.id   AF-A0A0K1E4D1-F1
#
_cell.length_a   1.000
_cell.length_b   1.000
_cell.length_c   1.000
_cell.angle_alpha   90.00
_cell.angle_beta   90.00
_cell.angle_gamma   90.00
#
_symmetry.space_group_name_H-M   'P 1'
#
loop_
_entity.id
_entity.type
_entity.pdbx_description
1 polymer ?
#
loop_
_entity_poly.entity_id
_entity_poly.type
_entity_poly.pdbx_seq_one_letter_code
_entity_poly.pdbx_strand_id
1 'polypeptide(L)'
;MTDVRCPNAVVLAGRRIELQNCVPKNKEEWSLELAKLLAEINGIKFTDTVRRVVEYVRNFWQQYEVCPPASVIESDLGVDKKTLLEAFGGSYGAICALAGVEPPTGCLSQVLSST
;
A
#
# COMPACT_ATOMS: atom_id res chain seq x y z
N MET A 1 -15.20 -6.69 2.39
CA MET A 1 -14.15 -5.89 1.73
C MET A 1 -13.31 -5.31 2.84
N THR A 2 -12.09 -5.81 3.05
CA THR A 2 -11.22 -5.30 4.11
C THR A 2 -10.72 -3.93 3.66
N ASP A 3 -11.38 -2.90 4.19
CA ASP A 3 -11.00 -1.51 3.99
C ASP A 3 -9.59 -1.31 4.59
N VAL A 4 -8.66 -0.79 3.79
CA VAL A 4 -7.29 -0.54 4.26
C VAL A 4 -7.38 0.61 5.26
N ARG A 5 -7.04 0.35 6.53
CA ARG A 5 -6.99 1.38 7.57
C ARG A 5 -5.86 2.36 7.27
N CYS A 6 -6.26 3.58 6.92
CA CYS A 6 -5.38 4.70 6.64
C CYS A 6 -5.52 5.78 7.72
N PRO A 7 -4.62 5.87 8.71
CA PRO A 7 -4.61 7.01 9.62
C PRO A 7 -4.19 8.28 8.87
N ASN A 8 -4.66 9.45 9.32
CA ASN A 8 -4.28 10.76 8.74
C ASN A 8 -2.83 11.16 9.04
N ALA A 9 -2.22 10.58 10.07
CA ALA A 9 -0.83 10.79 10.42
C ALA A 9 -0.30 9.62 11.25
N VAL A 10 1.01 9.39 11.17
CA VAL A 10 1.73 8.41 12.00
C VAL A 10 2.98 9.03 12.60
N VAL A 11 3.48 8.46 13.69
CA VAL A 11 4.75 8.87 14.31
C VAL A 11 5.78 7.80 14.03
N LEU A 12 6.87 8.17 13.34
CA LEU A 12 7.98 7.30 12.97
C LEU A 12 9.30 7.95 13.37
N ALA A 13 10.12 7.23 14.13
CA ALA A 13 11.40 7.73 14.64
C ALA A 13 11.30 9.12 15.31
N GLY A 14 10.21 9.39 16.04
CA GLY A 14 9.96 10.67 16.71
C GLY A 14 9.50 11.82 15.80
N ARG A 15 9.31 11.57 14.50
CA ARG A 15 8.76 12.54 13.54
C ARG A 15 7.31 12.18 13.19
N ARG A 16 6.46 13.20 13.05
CA ARG A 16 5.08 13.02 12.59
C ARG A 16 5.05 13.09 11.07
N ILE A 17 4.61 12.01 10.44
CA ILE A 17 4.39 11.93 8.99
C ILE A 17 2.89 12.10 8.75
N GLU A 18 2.53 13.07 7.91
CA GLU A 18 1.16 13.27 7.48
C GLU A 18 0.84 12.39 6.27
N LEU A 19 -0.29 11.68 6.35
CA LEU A 19 -0.74 10.77 5.31
C LEU A 19 -2.01 11.33 4.66
N GLN A 20 -2.10 11.14 3.35
CA GLN A 20 -3.27 11.37 2.52
C GLN A 20 -3.53 10.07 1.75
N ASN A 21 -4.70 9.47 1.90
CA ASN A 21 -5.03 8.20 1.24
C ASN A 21 -4.00 7.08 1.50
N CYS A 22 -3.52 6.92 2.74
CA CYS A 22 -2.42 6.02 3.13
C CYS A 22 -1.02 6.37 2.59
N VAL A 23 -0.87 7.48 1.86
CA VAL A 23 0.39 7.89 1.24
C VAL A 23 0.96 9.14 1.94
N PRO A 24 2.27 9.22 2.21
CA PRO A 24 2.88 10.45 2.70
C PRO A 24 2.62 11.64 1.80
N LYS A 25 2.24 12.78 2.38
CA LYS A 25 2.11 14.05 1.63
C LYS A 25 3.42 14.42 0.94
N ASN A 26 4.55 14.26 1.64
CA ASN A 26 5.86 14.32 1.02
C ASN A 26 6.29 12.92 0.60
N LYS A 27 6.39 12.71 -0.72
CA LYS A 27 6.80 11.44 -1.35
C LYS A 27 8.13 10.91 -0.79
N GLU A 28 9.04 11.79 -0.37
CA GLU A 28 10.36 11.44 0.20
C GLU A 28 10.29 10.88 1.62
N GLU A 29 9.17 11.07 2.33
CA GLU A 29 8.97 10.53 3.68
C GLU A 29 8.58 9.04 3.67
N TRP A 30 8.30 8.48 2.50
CA TRP A 30 8.08 7.05 2.39
C TRP A 30 9.36 6.27 2.76
N SER A 31 9.19 5.25 3.60
CA SER A 31 10.27 4.37 4.04
C SER A 31 9.72 2.96 4.28
N LEU A 32 10.62 1.98 4.34
CA LEU A 32 10.24 0.60 4.67
C LEU A 32 9.61 0.50 6.06
N GLU A 33 10.05 1.34 7.00
CA GLU A 33 9.47 1.41 8.34
C GLU A 33 8.03 1.93 8.32
N LEU A 34 7.73 2.91 7.47
CA LEU A 34 6.36 3.36 7.25
C LEU A 34 5.49 2.25 6.67
N ALA A 35 5.98 1.55 5.65
CA ALA A 35 5.26 0.43 5.05
C ALA A 35 4.98 -0.67 6.11
N LYS A 36 5.97 -1.00 6.94
CA LYS A 36 5.81 -1.95 8.03
C LYS A 36 4.75 -1.51 9.04
N LEU A 37 4.80 -0.26 9.48
CA LEU A 37 3.82 0.29 10.42
C LEU A 37 2.39 0.23 9.85
N LEU A 38 2.21 0.62 8.58
CA LEU A 38 0.93 0.52 7.90
C LEU A 38 0.46 -0.93 7.78
N ALA A 39 1.38 -1.88 7.54
CA ALA A 39 1.03 -3.31 7.51
C ALA A 39 0.51 -3.78 8.87
N GLU A 40 1.20 -3.42 9.95
CA GLU A 40 0.80 -3.78 11.31
C GLU A 40 -0.58 -3.21 11.68
N ILE A 41 -0.86 -1.96 11.31
CA ILE A 41 -2.17 -1.31 11.51
C ILE A 41 -3.30 -2.06 10.77
N ASN A 42 -2.97 -2.65 9.62
CA ASN A 42 -3.89 -3.40 8.78
C ASN A 42 -3.94 -4.90 9.10
N GLY A 43 -3.21 -5.36 10.12
CA GLY A 43 -3.11 -6.79 10.45
C GLY A 43 -2.39 -7.62 9.38
N ILE A 44 -1.60 -6.98 8.52
CA ILE A 44 -0.80 -7.60 7.47
C ILE A 44 0.56 -7.97 8.07
N LYS A 45 0.94 -9.24 7.92
CA LYS A 45 2.26 -9.70 8.36
C LYS A 45 3.32 -9.22 7.38
N PHE A 46 4.23 -8.35 7.83
CA PHE A 46 5.32 -7.82 7.00
C PHE A 46 6.43 -8.87 6.79
N THR A 47 6.15 -9.84 5.92
CA THR A 47 7.08 -10.92 5.52
C THR A 47 8.08 -10.45 4.46
N ASP A 48 9.08 -11.27 4.14
CA ASP A 48 10.01 -10.96 3.04
C ASP A 48 9.30 -10.84 1.68
N THR A 49 8.26 -11.64 1.45
CA THR A 49 7.39 -11.51 0.26
C THR A 49 6.70 -10.14 0.23
N VAL A 50 6.09 -9.71 1.33
CA VAL A 50 5.42 -8.40 1.41
C VAL A 50 6.43 -7.27 1.20
N ARG A 51 7.60 -7.37 1.84
CA ARG A 51 8.72 -6.43 1.67
C ARG A 51 9.12 -6.29 0.20
N ARG A 52 9.42 -7.41 -0.46
CA ARG A 52 9.85 -7.45 -1.86
C ARG A 52 8.80 -6.86 -2.81
N VAL A 53 7.53 -7.19 -2.61
CA VAL A 53 6.43 -6.66 -3.42
C VAL A 53 6.31 -5.14 -3.23
N VAL A 54 6.32 -4.67 -1.98
CA VAL A 54 6.21 -3.25 -1.65
C VAL A 54 7.36 -2.44 -2.25
N GLU A 55 8.60 -2.92 -2.12
CA GLU A 55 9.78 -2.28 -2.72
C GLU A 55 9.70 -2.26 -4.25
N TYR A 56 9.28 -3.37 -4.87
CA TYR A 56 9.08 -3.45 -6.32
C TYR A 56 8.04 -2.42 -6.80
N VAL A 57 6.88 -2.36 -6.14
CA VAL A 57 5.81 -1.42 -6.51
C VAL A 57 6.25 0.03 -6.31
N ARG A 58 6.99 0.32 -5.25
CA ARG A 58 7.57 1.64 -5.02
C ARG A 58 8.53 2.04 -6.14
N ASN A 59 9.44 1.15 -6.52
CA ASN A 59 10.40 1.41 -7.59
C ASN A 59 9.69 1.58 -8.94
N PHE A 60 8.69 0.75 -9.24
CA PHE A 60 7.87 0.88 -10.43
C PHE A 60 7.19 2.26 -10.48
N TRP A 61 6.59 2.69 -9.37
CA TRP A 61 5.98 4.01 -9.29
C TRP A 61 6.99 5.15 -9.42
N GLN A 62 8.22 5.01 -8.93
CA GLN A 62 9.27 6.03 -9.15
C GLN A 62 9.65 6.18 -10.63
N GLN A 63 9.48 5.13 -11.45
CA GLN A 63 9.78 5.17 -12.87
C GLN A 63 8.60 5.60 -13.74
N TYR A 64 7.38 5.17 -13.39
CA TYR A 64 6.19 5.33 -14.24
C TYR A 64 5.10 6.21 -13.62
N GLU A 65 5.27 6.67 -12.37
CA GLU A 65 4.32 7.48 -11.59
C GLU A 65 2.92 6.86 -11.45
N VAL A 66 2.79 5.56 -11.67
CA VAL A 66 1.53 4.79 -11.62
C VAL A 66 1.72 3.48 -10.84
N CYS A 67 0.68 3.02 -10.15
CA CYS A 67 0.70 1.69 -9.52
C CYS A 67 0.69 0.60 -10.61
N PRO A 68 1.62 -0.37 -10.58
CA PRO A 68 1.64 -1.45 -11.56
C PRO A 68 0.36 -2.30 -11.45
N PRO A 69 -0.15 -2.81 -12.58
CA PRO A 69 -1.25 -3.77 -12.56
C PRO A 69 -0.81 -5.07 -11.88
N ALA A 70 -1.74 -5.76 -11.20
CA ALA A 70 -1.46 -7.00 -10.49
C ALA A 70 -0.71 -8.05 -11.35
N SER A 71 -1.12 -8.20 -12.62
CA SER A 71 -0.50 -9.17 -13.54
C SER A 71 0.99 -8.89 -13.81
N VAL A 72 1.42 -7.63 -13.76
CA VAL A 72 2.84 -7.26 -13.92
C VAL A 72 3.61 -7.63 -12.65
N ILE A 73 3.05 -7.37 -11.47
CA ILE A 73 3.65 -7.76 -10.19
C ILE A 73 3.83 -9.29 -10.13
N GLU A 74 2.79 -10.04 -10.50
CA GLU A 74 2.80 -11.50 -10.53
C GLU A 74 3.89 -12.04 -11.48
N SER A 75 3.97 -11.48 -12.68
CA SER A 75 4.93 -11.90 -13.72
C SER A 75 6.38 -11.58 -13.33
N ASP A 76 6.65 -10.36 -12.87
CA ASP A 76 8.01 -9.90 -12.58
C ASP A 76 8.58 -10.52 -11.30
N LEU A 77 7.73 -10.77 -10.30
CA LEU A 77 8.16 -11.37 -9.03
C LEU A 77 8.02 -12.89 -8.99
N GLY A 78 7.32 -13.49 -9.96
CA GLY A 78 7.04 -14.92 -9.99
C GLY A 78 6.16 -15.37 -8.82
N VAL A 79 5.23 -14.51 -8.38
CA VAL A 79 4.33 -14.78 -7.25
C VAL A 79 2.92 -14.97 -7.79
N ASP A 80 2.27 -16.08 -7.40
CA ASP A 80 0.89 -16.35 -7.81
C ASP A 80 -0.11 -15.38 -7.15
N LYS A 81 -1.14 -15.00 -7.91
CA LYS A 81 -2.31 -14.22 -7.46
C LYS A 81 -2.77 -14.55 -6.04
N LYS A 82 -2.97 -15.83 -5.74
CA LYS A 82 -3.51 -16.27 -4.46
C LYS A 82 -2.56 -15.91 -3.32
N THR A 83 -1.27 -16.21 -3.51
CA THR A 83 -0.22 -15.90 -2.53
C THR A 83 -0.13 -14.40 -2.29
N LEU A 84 -0.19 -13.60 -3.36
CA LEU A 84 -0.16 -12.16 -3.28
C LEU A 84 -1.39 -11.63 -2.52
N LEU A 85 -2.58 -12.11 -2.86
CA LEU A 85 -3.81 -11.68 -2.19
C LEU A 85 -3.81 -12.05 -0.69
N GLU A 86 -3.39 -13.28 -0.35
CA GLU A 86 -3.29 -13.76 1.03
C GLU A 86 -2.24 -12.95 1.83
N ALA A 87 -1.10 -12.62 1.23
CA ALA A 87 -0.06 -11.84 1.86
C ALA A 87 -0.51 -10.41 2.21
N PHE A 88 -1.48 -9.86 1.47
CA PHE A 88 -1.99 -8.49 1.62
C PHE A 88 -3.43 -8.44 2.15
N GLY A 89 -3.84 -9.45 2.94
CA GLY A 89 -5.11 -9.42 3.67
C GLY A 89 -6.37 -9.45 2.78
N GLY A 90 -6.24 -9.99 1.57
CA GLY A 90 -7.35 -10.09 0.63
C GLY A 90 -7.46 -8.90 -0.35
N SER A 91 -6.57 -7.90 -0.27
CA SER A 91 -6.74 -6.64 -1.01
C SER A 91 -5.50 -6.25 -1.81
N TYR A 92 -5.66 -6.13 -3.13
CA TYR A 92 -4.64 -5.54 -4.00
C TYR A 92 -4.41 -4.06 -3.70
N GLY A 93 -5.43 -3.34 -3.23
CA GLY A 93 -5.31 -1.92 -2.85
C GLY A 93 -4.34 -1.71 -1.68
N ALA A 94 -4.23 -2.71 -0.78
CA ALA A 94 -3.27 -2.67 0.30
C ALA A 94 -1.81 -2.64 -0.21
N ILE A 95 -1.54 -3.24 -1.37
CA ILE A 95 -0.20 -3.24 -1.97
C ILE A 95 0.24 -1.82 -2.33
N CYS A 96 -0.59 -1.09 -3.09
CA CYS A 96 -0.28 0.30 -3.49
C CYS A 96 -0.18 1.20 -2.24
N ALA A 97 -1.09 1.04 -1.27
CA ALA A 97 -1.08 1.80 -0.02
C ALA A 97 0.22 1.61 0.78
N LEU A 98 0.67 0.36 0.96
CA LEU A 98 1.92 0.04 1.66
C LEU A 98 3.15 0.54 0.92
N ALA A 99 3.11 0.54 -0.41
CA ALA A 99 4.15 1.12 -1.26
C ALA A 99 4.14 2.66 -1.29
N GLY A 100 3.23 3.32 -0.58
CA GLY A 100 3.11 4.78 -0.61
C GLY A 100 2.76 5.29 -2.00
N VAL A 101 1.92 4.55 -2.71
CA VAL A 101 1.42 4.88 -4.04
C VAL A 101 -0.08 5.11 -3.92
N GLU A 102 -0.55 6.24 -4.46
CA GLU A 102 -1.97 6.53 -4.42
C GLU A 102 -2.70 5.48 -5.26
N PRO A 103 -3.68 4.74 -4.70
CA PRO A 103 -4.47 3.82 -5.47
C PRO A 103 -5.24 4.60 -6.55
N PRO A 104 -5.48 4.03 -7.74
CA PRO A 104 -6.20 4.72 -8.80
C PRO A 104 -7.56 5.19 -8.27
N THR A 105 -7.76 6.50 -8.26
CA THR A 105 -9.02 7.17 -7.87
C THR A 105 -10.04 6.93 -8.98
N GLY A 106 -10.61 5.71 -9.03
CA GLY A 106 -11.47 5.28 -10.12
C GLY A 106 -12.50 4.22 -9.74
N CYS A 107 -13.49 4.63 -8.93
CA CYS A 107 -14.96 4.48 -9.10
C CYS A 107 -15.76 4.02 -7.84
N LEU A 108 -16.61 4.94 -7.35
CA LEU A 108 -17.85 4.78 -6.56
C LEU A 108 -17.84 4.02 -5.22
N SER A 109 -17.57 4.74 -4.12
CA SER A 109 -18.21 4.48 -2.81
C SER A 109 -18.39 5.78 -2.01
N GLN A 110 -18.74 6.87 -2.68
CA GLN A 110 -19.18 8.10 -2.02
C GLN A 110 -20.72 8.18 -2.05
N VAL A 111 -21.37 7.11 -1.62
CA VAL A 111 -22.78 7.13 -1.20
C VAL A 111 -22.86 6.09 -0.08
N LEU A 112 -23.56 6.41 1.02
CA LEU A 112 -23.76 5.62 2.25
C LEU A 112 -22.84 5.95 3.43
N SER A 113 -22.83 7.22 3.87
CA SER A 113 -22.67 7.57 5.30
C SER A 113 -23.40 8.86 5.67
N SER A 114 -24.55 9.10 5.02
CA SER A 114 -25.53 10.11 5.46
C SER A 114 -26.93 9.53 5.32
N THR A 115 -27.35 8.72 6.29
CA THR A 115 -28.75 8.55 6.71
C THR A 115 -28.74 8.15 8.17
#